data_AF-A0A8T3U9A1-F1
#
_entry.id   AF-A0A8T3U9A1-F1
#
_cell.length_a   1.000
_cell.length_b   1.000
_cell.length_c   1.000
_cell.angle_alpha   90.00
_cell.angle_beta   90.00
_cell.angle_gamma   90.00
#
_symmetry.space_group_name_H-M   'P 1'
#
loop_
_entity.id
_entity.type
_entity.pdbx_description
1 polymer ?
#
loop_
_entity_poly.entity_id
_entity_poly.type
_entity_poly.pdbx_seq_one_letter_code
_entity_poly.pdbx_strand_id
1 'polypeptide(L)'
;MDNLLYENKSGWINISDDDKSNIFKFADEYMYFLNHSKTEREIVETSLKIAQENGFVDIASKSELKVGDKIYFVNRGKNLFLAVIGEDSMENGINIIGAHADSPRLDLKPNPLYQAGNMAFLNTHYYGGIKKNQWTTIPLAIHGVIFTKSGEKITVKIGEDDSDPVSVITDLLPHLAKDQASKKLSEAIPGEKLDLAIGNIPAVKDNGEEEKDAVKLNILRILNKKYGITEEDFISSE
;
A
#
# COMPACT_ATOMS: atom_id res chain seq x y z
N MET A 1 0.06 -15.55 -51.61
CA MET A 1 1.14 -14.96 -50.79
C MET A 1 0.61 -14.24 -49.55
N ASP A 2 -0.70 -14.08 -49.39
CA ASP A 2 -1.31 -13.22 -48.35
C ASP A 2 -1.53 -13.88 -46.98
N ASN A 3 -0.97 -15.06 -46.73
CA ASN A 3 -1.19 -15.79 -45.47
C ASN A 3 0.14 -16.09 -44.74
N LEU A 4 1.05 -15.13 -44.77
CA LEU A 4 2.33 -15.14 -44.04
C LEU A 4 2.32 -14.20 -42.82
N LEU A 5 1.28 -13.36 -42.66
CA LEU A 5 1.19 -12.37 -41.60
C LEU A 5 0.08 -12.76 -40.61
N TYR A 6 0.42 -12.71 -39.33
CA TYR A 6 -0.55 -12.78 -38.24
C TYR A 6 -1.25 -11.42 -38.12
N GLU A 7 -2.55 -11.36 -38.44
CA GLU A 7 -3.34 -10.13 -38.27
C GLU A 7 -3.78 -9.97 -36.81
N ASN A 8 -3.02 -9.16 -36.06
CA ASN A 8 -3.46 -8.69 -34.75
C ASN A 8 -4.41 -7.49 -34.90
N LYS A 9 -5.72 -7.74 -34.91
CA LYS A 9 -6.75 -6.69 -34.99
C LYS A 9 -7.07 -6.16 -33.61
N SER A 10 -7.22 -4.83 -33.51
CA SER A 10 -7.69 -4.17 -32.29
C SER A 10 -9.10 -4.64 -31.95
N GLY A 11 -9.32 -5.04 -30.70
CA GLY A 11 -10.65 -5.39 -30.18
C GLY A 11 -11.64 -4.22 -30.14
N TRP A 12 -11.17 -2.99 -30.41
CA TRP A 12 -12.01 -1.82 -30.55
C TRP A 12 -12.68 -1.69 -31.93
N ILE A 13 -12.22 -2.45 -32.93
CA ILE A 13 -12.80 -2.41 -34.28
C ILE A 13 -14.14 -3.16 -34.26
N ASN A 14 -15.21 -2.53 -34.76
CA ASN A 14 -16.56 -3.09 -34.87
C ASN A 14 -17.20 -3.53 -33.55
N ILE A 15 -16.73 -3.01 -32.42
CA ILE A 15 -17.36 -3.25 -31.11
C ILE A 15 -18.69 -2.48 -30.99
N SER A 16 -19.71 -3.14 -30.44
CA SER A 16 -21.02 -2.53 -30.22
C SER A 16 -20.97 -1.45 -29.14
N ASP A 17 -21.95 -0.55 -29.11
CA ASP A 17 -22.02 0.47 -28.04
C ASP A 17 -22.34 -0.15 -26.67
N ASP A 18 -23.09 -1.25 -26.63
CA ASP A 18 -23.35 -2.03 -25.41
C ASP A 18 -22.04 -2.63 -24.85
N ASP A 19 -21.22 -3.23 -25.70
CA ASP A 19 -19.92 -3.79 -25.28
C ASP A 19 -18.97 -2.68 -24.81
N LYS A 20 -18.94 -1.52 -25.49
CA LYS A 20 -18.16 -0.37 -25.01
C LYS A 20 -18.61 0.05 -23.62
N SER A 21 -19.92 0.16 -23.39
CA SER A 21 -20.47 0.51 -22.08
C SER A 21 -20.05 -0.49 -21.01
N ASN A 22 -20.08 -1.79 -21.32
CA ASN A 22 -19.65 -2.84 -20.39
C ASN A 22 -18.14 -2.75 -20.07
N ILE A 23 -17.29 -2.46 -21.07
CA ILE A 23 -15.85 -2.27 -20.88
C ILE A 23 -15.58 -1.08 -19.95
N PHE A 24 -16.21 0.06 -20.18
CA PHE A 24 -16.01 1.24 -19.33
C PHE A 24 -16.52 1.02 -17.91
N LYS A 25 -17.67 0.35 -17.76
CA LYS A 25 -18.18 -0.03 -16.44
C LYS A 25 -17.18 -0.92 -15.69
N PHE A 26 -16.63 -1.94 -16.35
CA PHE A 26 -15.60 -2.79 -15.77
C PHE A 26 -14.34 -2.01 -15.39
N ALA A 27 -13.91 -1.06 -16.24
CA ALA A 27 -12.77 -0.21 -15.95
C ALA A 27 -13.01 0.72 -14.74
N ASP A 28 -14.22 1.28 -14.60
CA ASP A 28 -14.58 2.11 -13.45
C ASP A 28 -14.59 1.31 -12.14
N GLU A 29 -15.16 0.10 -12.15
CA GLU A 29 -15.12 -0.83 -11.01
C GLU A 29 -13.69 -1.23 -10.65
N TYR A 30 -12.84 -1.45 -11.66
CA TYR A 30 -11.41 -1.74 -11.46
C TYR A 30 -10.66 -0.54 -10.86
N MET A 31 -10.86 0.68 -11.37
CA MET A 31 -10.26 1.89 -10.81
C MET A 31 -10.71 2.13 -9.37
N TYR A 32 -12.00 1.91 -9.08
CA TYR A 32 -12.51 1.98 -7.72
C TYR A 32 -11.79 0.98 -6.80
N PHE A 33 -11.63 -0.27 -7.24
CA PHE A 33 -10.90 -1.29 -6.48
C PHE A 33 -9.46 -0.86 -6.18
N LEU A 34 -8.73 -0.37 -7.19
CA LEU A 34 -7.35 0.09 -7.03
C LEU A 34 -7.23 1.28 -6.07
N ASN A 35 -8.16 2.24 -6.14
CA ASN A 35 -8.15 3.41 -5.25
C ASN A 35 -8.37 3.06 -3.77
N HIS A 36 -9.00 1.92 -3.49
CA HIS A 36 -9.30 1.47 -2.12
C HIS A 36 -8.40 0.32 -1.65
N SER A 37 -7.45 -0.14 -2.46
CA SER A 37 -6.67 -1.35 -2.20
C SER A 37 -5.20 -1.14 -2.54
N LYS A 38 -4.51 -0.29 -1.76
CA LYS A 38 -3.14 0.17 -2.07
C LYS A 38 -2.06 -0.71 -1.43
N THR A 39 -2.41 -1.46 -0.39
CA THR A 39 -1.55 -2.45 0.27
C THR A 39 -2.11 -3.86 0.11
N GLU A 40 -1.27 -4.87 0.33
CA GLU A 40 -1.71 -6.27 0.26
C GLU A 40 -2.81 -6.59 1.29
N ARG A 41 -2.79 -5.90 2.44
CA ARG A 41 -3.81 -6.06 3.49
C ARG A 41 -5.15 -5.50 3.05
N GLU A 42 -5.14 -4.32 2.43
CA GLU A 42 -6.35 -3.68 1.90
C GLU A 42 -6.90 -4.44 0.69
N ILE A 43 -6.05 -4.99 -0.18
CA ILE A 43 -6.47 -5.87 -1.27
C ILE A 43 -7.21 -7.08 -0.73
N VAL A 44 -6.68 -7.72 0.33
CA VAL A 44 -7.37 -8.86 0.97
C VAL A 44 -8.69 -8.42 1.60
N GLU A 45 -8.73 -7.29 2.30
CA GLU A 45 -9.94 -6.78 2.95
C GLU A 45 -11.05 -6.46 1.94
N THR A 46 -10.73 -5.67 0.91
CA THR A 46 -11.67 -5.32 -0.15
C THR A 46 -12.13 -6.56 -0.93
N SER A 47 -11.21 -7.44 -1.29
CA SER A 47 -11.55 -8.68 -2.01
C SER A 47 -12.41 -9.62 -1.19
N LEU A 48 -12.15 -9.72 0.13
CA LEU A 48 -12.94 -10.52 1.04
C LEU A 48 -14.37 -10.00 1.15
N LYS A 49 -14.54 -8.68 1.25
CA LYS A 49 -15.86 -8.04 1.27
C LYS A 49 -16.64 -8.36 0.00
N ILE A 50 -16.03 -8.19 -1.17
CA ILE A 50 -16.63 -8.53 -2.47
C ILE A 50 -17.01 -10.02 -2.52
N ALA A 51 -16.13 -10.91 -2.05
CA ALA A 51 -16.39 -12.35 -2.03
C ALA A 51 -17.60 -12.68 -1.12
N GLN A 52 -17.66 -12.11 0.08
CA GLN A 52 -18.77 -12.31 1.01
C GLN A 52 -20.11 -11.82 0.43
N GLU A 53 -20.11 -10.65 -0.22
CA GLU A 53 -21.28 -10.12 -0.93
C GLU A 53 -21.74 -11.05 -2.08
N ASN A 54 -20.84 -11.86 -2.62
CA ASN A 54 -21.10 -12.85 -3.68
C ASN A 54 -21.36 -14.28 -3.16
N GLY A 55 -21.60 -14.41 -1.85
CA GLY A 55 -22.00 -15.66 -1.20
C GLY A 55 -20.85 -16.58 -0.80
N PHE A 56 -19.60 -16.09 -0.79
CA PHE A 56 -18.49 -16.85 -0.22
C PHE A 56 -18.55 -16.83 1.31
N VAL A 57 -18.27 -17.99 1.93
CA VAL A 57 -18.20 -18.14 3.39
C VAL A 57 -16.84 -18.66 3.83
N ASP A 58 -16.48 -18.43 5.09
CA ASP A 58 -15.24 -18.97 5.65
C ASP A 58 -15.27 -20.50 5.59
N ILE A 59 -14.21 -21.14 5.07
CA ILE A 59 -14.10 -22.60 5.05
C ILE A 59 -14.27 -23.22 6.45
N ALA A 60 -13.83 -22.52 7.51
CA ALA A 60 -13.97 -22.99 8.89
C ALA A 60 -15.43 -23.02 9.37
N SER A 61 -16.35 -22.33 8.69
CA SER A 61 -17.79 -22.37 9.00
C SER A 61 -18.50 -23.62 8.46
N LYS A 62 -17.81 -24.43 7.65
CA LYS A 62 -18.35 -25.63 7.00
C LYS A 62 -17.76 -26.89 7.61
N SER A 63 -18.61 -27.81 8.04
CA SER A 63 -18.20 -29.16 8.46
C SER A 63 -18.01 -30.12 7.28
N GLU A 64 -18.64 -29.82 6.14
CA GLU A 64 -18.60 -30.60 4.91
C GLU A 64 -18.70 -29.64 3.72
N LEU A 65 -18.04 -29.98 2.61
CA LEU A 65 -18.05 -29.22 1.36
C LEU A 65 -18.96 -29.91 0.34
N LYS A 66 -19.87 -29.14 -0.27
CA LYS A 66 -20.80 -29.64 -1.28
C LYS A 66 -20.59 -28.93 -2.61
N VAL A 67 -20.97 -29.60 -3.71
CA VAL A 67 -20.97 -29.02 -5.05
C VAL A 67 -21.67 -27.66 -5.04
N GLY A 68 -21.03 -26.65 -5.62
CA GLY A 68 -21.52 -25.28 -5.68
C GLY A 68 -21.20 -24.42 -4.46
N ASP A 69 -20.64 -24.99 -3.38
CA ASP A 69 -20.20 -24.19 -2.23
C ASP A 69 -19.11 -23.20 -2.66
N LYS A 70 -19.25 -21.96 -2.21
CA LYS A 70 -18.27 -20.89 -2.38
C LYS A 70 -17.60 -20.65 -1.03
N ILE A 71 -16.30 -20.92 -0.96
CA ILE A 71 -15.54 -20.83 0.29
C ILE A 71 -14.33 -19.94 0.16
N TYR A 72 -13.94 -19.30 1.26
CA TYR A 72 -12.69 -18.56 1.35
C TYR A 72 -11.83 -19.01 2.52
N PHE A 73 -10.53 -18.74 2.41
CA PHE A 73 -9.57 -18.80 3.52
C PHE A 73 -8.67 -17.57 3.49
N VAL A 74 -8.49 -16.92 4.63
CA VAL A 74 -7.62 -15.74 4.78
C VAL A 74 -6.39 -16.12 5.58
N ASN A 75 -5.20 -16.04 4.96
CA ASN A 75 -3.94 -16.30 5.65
C ASN A 75 -3.35 -14.99 6.17
N ARG A 76 -3.44 -14.77 7.49
CA ARG A 76 -2.85 -13.63 8.23
C ARG A 76 -3.21 -12.24 7.67
N GLY A 77 -4.34 -12.14 6.98
CA GLY A 77 -4.82 -10.90 6.37
C GLY A 77 -3.93 -10.37 5.23
N LYS A 78 -3.08 -11.20 4.64
CA LYS A 78 -2.20 -10.83 3.50
C LYS A 78 -2.35 -11.73 2.27
N ASN A 79 -3.07 -12.84 2.42
CA ASN A 79 -3.44 -13.70 1.29
C ASN A 79 -4.90 -14.11 1.43
N LEU A 80 -5.59 -14.18 0.28
CA LEU A 80 -6.95 -14.65 0.17
C LEU A 80 -7.00 -15.82 -0.81
N PHE A 81 -7.59 -16.92 -0.37
CA PHE A 81 -7.88 -18.07 -1.19
C PHE A 81 -9.39 -18.13 -1.38
N LEU A 82 -9.85 -18.30 -2.62
CA LEU A 82 -11.25 -18.43 -2.99
C LEU A 82 -11.41 -19.74 -3.77
N ALA A 83 -12.44 -20.51 -3.45
CA ALA A 83 -12.76 -21.72 -4.20
C ALA A 83 -14.28 -21.86 -4.39
N VAL A 84 -14.65 -22.42 -5.54
CA VAL A 84 -15.99 -22.90 -5.84
C VAL A 84 -15.89 -24.40 -6.01
N ILE A 85 -16.63 -25.17 -5.21
CA ILE A 85 -16.56 -26.63 -5.23
C ILE A 85 -17.25 -27.16 -6.49
N GLY A 86 -16.50 -27.89 -7.32
CA GLY A 86 -17.00 -28.51 -8.55
C GLY A 86 -17.74 -29.83 -8.31
N GLU A 87 -18.22 -30.44 -9.40
CA GLU A 87 -18.92 -31.73 -9.38
C GLU A 87 -17.97 -32.93 -9.24
N ASP A 88 -16.79 -32.84 -9.84
CA ASP A 88 -15.79 -33.90 -9.82
C ASP A 88 -15.01 -33.95 -8.50
N SER A 89 -14.50 -35.14 -8.16
CA SER A 89 -13.54 -35.31 -7.06
C SER A 89 -12.32 -34.41 -7.28
N MET A 90 -11.84 -33.78 -6.20
CA MET A 90 -10.62 -32.97 -6.23
C MET A 90 -9.37 -33.76 -6.69
N GLU A 91 -9.40 -35.09 -6.54
CA GLU A 91 -8.35 -36.00 -7.04
C GLU A 91 -8.22 -35.97 -8.57
N ASN A 92 -9.28 -35.57 -9.28
CA ASN A 92 -9.27 -35.40 -10.73
C ASN A 92 -8.62 -34.07 -11.17
N GLY A 93 -8.26 -33.22 -10.21
CA GLY A 93 -7.60 -31.94 -10.44
C GLY A 93 -8.47 -30.73 -10.10
N ILE A 94 -7.84 -29.55 -10.18
CA ILE A 94 -8.46 -28.26 -9.90
C ILE A 94 -7.98 -27.21 -10.91
N ASN A 95 -8.85 -26.26 -11.23
CA ASN A 95 -8.51 -25.09 -12.02
C ASN A 95 -8.06 -23.96 -11.09
N ILE A 96 -6.81 -23.51 -11.23
CA ILE A 96 -6.22 -22.50 -10.36
C ILE A 96 -5.88 -21.25 -11.17
N ILE A 97 -6.30 -20.10 -10.66
CA ILE A 97 -5.81 -18.79 -11.08
C ILE A 97 -5.02 -18.23 -9.91
N GLY A 98 -3.75 -17.87 -10.17
CA GLY A 98 -2.85 -17.28 -9.19
C GLY A 98 -2.48 -15.86 -9.58
N ALA A 99 -2.50 -14.96 -8.60
CA ALA A 99 -1.96 -13.61 -8.68
C ALA A 99 -1.27 -13.27 -7.35
N HIS A 100 -0.51 -12.18 -7.32
CA HIS A 100 0.09 -11.65 -6.10
C HIS A 100 -0.55 -10.29 -5.76
N ALA A 101 -0.65 -9.99 -4.46
CA ALA A 101 -1.34 -8.80 -3.94
C ALA A 101 -0.37 -7.69 -3.50
N ASP A 102 0.91 -7.99 -3.36
CA ASP A 102 1.92 -7.01 -3.01
C ASP A 102 2.31 -6.15 -4.23
N SER A 103 2.74 -4.91 -3.95
CA SER A 103 3.27 -3.99 -4.95
C SER A 103 4.52 -3.29 -4.41
N PRO A 104 5.48 -2.89 -5.27
CA PRO A 104 6.65 -2.15 -4.85
C PRO A 104 6.29 -0.86 -4.09
N ARG A 105 6.94 -0.63 -2.96
CA ARG A 105 6.59 0.45 -2.01
C ARG A 105 7.77 0.86 -1.14
N LEU A 106 7.53 1.78 -0.20
CA LEU A 106 8.45 2.18 0.85
C LEU A 106 7.88 1.78 2.20
N ASP A 107 8.64 0.99 2.94
CA ASP A 107 8.27 0.52 4.27
C ASP A 107 9.01 1.33 5.31
N LEU A 108 8.37 1.62 6.44
CA LEU A 108 9.07 2.23 7.56
C LEU A 108 10.04 1.22 8.18
N LYS A 109 11.24 1.66 8.53
CA LYS A 109 12.14 0.83 9.35
C LYS A 109 11.57 0.67 10.76
N PRO A 110 12.00 -0.34 11.54
CA PRO A 110 11.48 -0.57 12.90
C PRO A 110 11.61 0.62 13.85
N ASN A 111 12.66 1.45 13.68
CA ASN A 111 12.84 2.70 14.41
C ASN A 111 12.89 3.85 13.40
N PRO A 112 11.76 4.27 12.83
CA PRO A 112 11.76 5.13 11.65
C PRO A 112 11.92 6.61 12.03
N LEU A 113 11.42 7.02 13.19
CA LEU A 113 11.29 8.44 13.52
C LEU A 113 12.60 9.05 14.04
N TYR A 114 13.14 10.01 13.29
CA TYR A 114 14.33 10.78 13.71
C TYR A 114 14.20 12.26 13.37
N GLN A 115 15.06 13.08 13.97
CA GLN A 115 15.13 14.53 13.73
C GLN A 115 16.47 14.89 13.09
N ALA A 116 16.43 15.75 12.07
CA ALA A 116 17.61 16.34 11.45
C ALA A 116 17.27 17.72 10.87
N GLY A 117 18.17 18.70 11.00
CA GLY A 117 17.98 20.03 10.38
C GLY A 117 16.66 20.72 10.75
N ASN A 118 16.21 20.60 12.01
CA ASN A 118 14.92 21.12 12.51
C ASN A 118 13.68 20.54 11.80
N MET A 119 13.81 19.35 11.23
CA MET A 119 12.71 18.58 10.64
C MET A 119 12.67 17.17 11.23
N ALA A 120 11.47 16.60 11.31
CA ALA A 120 11.25 15.20 11.62
C ALA A 120 11.05 14.41 10.33
N PHE A 121 11.65 13.22 10.30
CA PHE A 121 11.59 12.31 9.17
C PHE A 121 11.22 10.89 9.63
N LEU A 122 10.62 10.12 8.73
CA LEU A 122 10.48 8.68 8.86
C LEU A 122 11.46 7.99 7.92
N ASN A 123 12.37 7.20 8.50
CA ASN A 123 13.33 6.41 7.77
C ASN A 123 12.66 5.22 7.10
N THR A 124 12.92 5.03 5.82
CA THR A 124 12.28 3.97 5.03
C THR A 124 13.28 2.90 4.55
N HIS A 125 12.71 1.80 4.08
CA HIS A 125 13.38 0.78 3.30
C HIS A 125 12.46 0.41 2.14
N TYR A 126 12.99 0.39 0.91
CA TYR A 126 12.15 0.05 -0.23
C TYR A 126 11.85 -1.45 -0.30
N TYR A 127 10.64 -1.77 -0.73
CA TYR A 127 10.18 -3.12 -1.03
C TYR A 127 10.03 -3.28 -2.54
N GLY A 128 10.57 -4.36 -3.10
CA GLY A 128 10.53 -4.65 -4.54
C GLY A 128 11.48 -3.77 -5.38
N GLY A 129 11.32 -3.87 -6.70
CA GLY A 129 12.18 -3.22 -7.70
C GLY A 129 11.75 -1.80 -8.04
N ILE A 130 11.85 -0.85 -7.11
CA ILE A 130 11.45 0.53 -7.36
C ILE A 130 12.46 1.32 -8.22
N LYS A 131 11.96 2.25 -9.03
CA LYS A 131 12.76 3.33 -9.62
C LYS A 131 12.82 4.49 -8.63
N LYS A 132 13.87 4.50 -7.79
CA LYS A 132 14.01 5.43 -6.64
C LYS A 132 13.73 6.90 -6.99
N ASN A 133 14.14 7.34 -8.16
CA ASN A 133 13.94 8.71 -8.65
C ASN A 133 12.48 9.10 -8.93
N GLN A 134 11.55 8.14 -8.99
CA GLN A 134 10.12 8.40 -9.18
C GLN A 134 9.37 8.58 -7.85
N TRP A 135 10.05 8.37 -6.71
CA TRP A 135 9.45 8.46 -5.38
C TRP A 135 9.75 9.79 -4.68
N THR A 136 10.61 10.64 -5.26
CA THR A 136 10.90 11.96 -4.75
C THR A 136 9.91 12.99 -5.29
N THR A 137 9.61 14.01 -4.50
CA THR A 137 8.83 15.19 -4.91
C THR A 137 7.40 14.88 -5.39
N ILE A 138 6.80 13.79 -4.91
CA ILE A 138 5.40 13.43 -5.12
C ILE A 138 4.67 13.35 -3.77
N PRO A 139 3.35 13.62 -3.72
CA PRO A 139 2.56 13.38 -2.52
C PRO A 139 2.51 11.88 -2.23
N LEU A 140 2.74 11.51 -0.96
CA LEU A 140 2.71 10.14 -0.48
C LEU A 140 1.75 10.03 0.71
N ALA A 141 0.96 8.96 0.69
CA ALA A 141 0.11 8.53 1.79
C ALA A 141 0.81 7.46 2.63
N ILE A 142 0.45 7.37 3.90
CA ILE A 142 0.94 6.36 4.85
C ILE A 142 -0.20 5.39 5.12
N HIS A 143 0.04 4.11 4.85
CA HIS A 143 -0.87 3.00 5.10
C HIS A 143 -0.14 1.97 5.94
N GLY A 144 -0.80 1.44 6.96
CA GLY A 144 -0.17 0.43 7.80
C GLY A 144 -1.03 -0.03 8.97
N VAL A 145 -0.44 -0.91 9.78
CA VAL A 145 -1.03 -1.41 11.02
C VAL A 145 0.01 -1.36 12.13
N ILE A 146 -0.43 -1.00 13.33
CA ILE A 146 0.40 -0.97 14.53
C ILE A 146 -0.23 -1.92 15.56
N PHE A 147 0.56 -2.82 16.12
CA PHE A 147 0.13 -3.64 17.25
C PHE A 147 0.69 -3.05 18.54
N THR A 148 -0.20 -2.65 19.45
CA THR A 148 0.19 -2.11 20.75
C THR A 148 0.69 -3.23 21.67
N LYS A 149 1.29 -2.86 22.81
CA LYS A 149 1.69 -3.81 23.85
C LYS A 149 0.55 -4.68 24.40
N SER A 150 -0.71 -4.20 24.34
CA SER A 150 -1.88 -5.00 24.76
C SER A 150 -2.34 -5.99 23.68
N GLY A 151 -1.74 -5.96 22.48
CA GLY A 151 -2.14 -6.77 21.33
C GLY A 151 -3.24 -6.14 20.49
N GLU A 152 -3.64 -4.89 20.76
CA GLU A 152 -4.62 -4.17 19.97
C GLU A 152 -4.05 -3.81 18.59
N LYS A 153 -4.82 -4.07 17.53
CA LYS A 153 -4.48 -3.68 16.16
C LYS A 153 -5.05 -2.30 15.87
N ILE A 154 -4.18 -1.34 15.63
CA ILE A 154 -4.53 0.00 15.15
C ILE A 154 -4.27 0.06 13.64
N THR A 155 -5.24 0.55 12.88
CA THR A 155 -5.08 0.79 11.44
C THR A 155 -4.70 2.25 11.19
N VAL A 156 -3.66 2.47 10.38
CA VAL A 156 -3.16 3.80 10.02
C VAL A 156 -3.42 4.04 8.54
N LYS A 157 -4.10 5.14 8.25
CA LYS A 157 -4.32 5.69 6.91
C LYS A 157 -4.21 7.21 7.03
N ILE A 158 -3.20 7.81 6.39
CA ILE A 158 -2.93 9.25 6.42
C ILE A 158 -2.60 9.72 5.01
N GLY A 159 -3.28 10.76 4.53
CA GLY A 159 -3.03 11.37 3.22
C GLY A 159 -3.97 10.87 2.12
N GLU A 160 -5.09 10.27 2.52
CA GLU A 160 -6.08 9.69 1.62
C GLU A 160 -7.38 10.48 1.58
N ASP A 161 -7.75 11.11 2.71
CA ASP A 161 -8.85 12.05 2.77
C ASP A 161 -8.39 13.45 2.33
N ASP A 162 -9.25 14.23 1.68
CA ASP A 162 -8.93 15.60 1.22
C ASP A 162 -8.49 16.55 2.35
N SER A 163 -8.87 16.23 3.60
CA SER A 163 -8.48 16.99 4.79
C SER A 163 -7.18 16.52 5.44
N ASP A 164 -6.65 15.36 5.02
CA ASP A 164 -5.42 14.82 5.59
C ASP A 164 -4.18 15.52 5.04
N PRO A 165 -3.13 15.66 5.86
CA PRO A 165 -1.82 16.02 5.34
C PRO A 165 -1.25 14.87 4.50
N VAL A 166 -0.54 15.22 3.43
CA VAL A 166 0.33 14.29 2.69
C VAL A 166 1.78 14.52 3.06
N SER A 167 2.59 13.48 2.93
CA SER A 167 4.04 13.57 3.16
C SER A 167 4.81 13.50 1.85
N VAL A 168 6.07 13.89 1.86
CA VAL A 168 6.92 13.90 0.66
C VAL A 168 8.34 13.45 0.98
N ILE A 169 9.01 12.88 -0.01
CA ILE A 169 10.47 12.67 0.02
C ILE A 169 11.09 13.83 -0.75
N THR A 170 11.97 14.58 -0.10
CA THR A 170 12.61 15.76 -0.72
C THR A 170 13.69 15.35 -1.71
N ASP A 171 13.85 16.12 -2.79
CA ASP A 171 15.00 16.02 -3.70
C ASP A 171 15.84 17.30 -3.66
N LEU A 172 17.09 17.20 -4.10
CA LEU A 172 17.99 18.34 -4.19
C LEU A 172 17.62 19.19 -5.42
N LEU A 173 17.37 20.47 -5.18
CA LEU A 173 17.07 21.44 -6.23
C LEU A 173 18.21 21.52 -7.28
N PRO A 174 17.89 21.73 -8.57
CA PRO A 174 18.85 21.59 -9.67
C PRO A 174 20.08 22.52 -9.56
N HIS A 175 19.92 23.71 -8.97
CA HIS A 175 21.01 24.67 -8.78
C HIS A 175 22.15 24.15 -7.90
N LEU A 176 21.87 23.19 -7.00
CA LEU A 176 22.86 22.55 -6.13
C LEU A 176 23.13 21.09 -6.49
N ALA A 177 22.43 20.55 -7.49
CA ALA A 177 22.43 19.13 -7.84
C ALA A 177 23.49 18.75 -8.89
N LYS A 178 24.53 19.56 -9.13
CA LYS A 178 25.53 19.29 -10.19
C LYS A 178 26.14 17.89 -10.08
N ASP A 179 26.55 17.49 -8.88
CA ASP A 179 27.14 16.18 -8.64
C ASP A 179 26.09 15.07 -8.77
N GLN A 180 24.86 15.29 -8.30
CA GLN A 180 23.76 14.34 -8.45
C GLN A 180 23.41 14.10 -9.92
N ALA A 181 23.35 15.16 -10.72
CA ALA A 181 23.02 15.13 -12.14
C ALA A 181 24.09 14.42 -12.99
N SER A 182 25.34 14.37 -12.52
CA SER A 182 26.41 13.62 -13.19
C SER A 182 26.35 12.11 -12.98
N LYS A 183 25.58 11.63 -12.00
CA LYS A 183 25.47 10.19 -11.67
C LYS A 183 24.50 9.48 -12.60
N LYS A 184 24.66 8.16 -12.72
CA LYS A 184 23.62 7.30 -13.31
C LYS A 184 22.36 7.40 -12.47
N LEU A 185 21.19 7.29 -13.11
CA LEU A 185 19.90 7.40 -12.43
C LEU A 185 19.74 6.40 -11.27
N SER A 186 20.33 5.21 -11.37
CA SER A 186 20.35 4.18 -10.33
C SER A 186 21.15 4.56 -9.07
N GLU A 187 22.06 5.53 -9.18
CA GLU A 187 23.00 5.96 -8.14
C GLU A 187 22.72 7.41 -7.67
N ALA A 188 22.02 8.19 -8.49
CA ALA A 188 21.72 9.60 -8.22
C ALA A 188 20.89 9.77 -6.94
N ILE A 189 20.00 8.82 -6.63
CA ILE A 189 19.15 8.82 -5.43
C ILE A 189 19.37 7.51 -4.68
N PRO A 190 20.18 7.51 -3.60
CA PRO A 190 20.37 6.35 -2.73
C PRO A 190 19.05 5.94 -2.05
N GLY A 191 18.88 4.64 -1.77
CA GLY A 191 17.65 4.17 -1.12
C GLY A 191 17.54 4.65 0.33
N GLU A 192 18.69 4.80 0.96
CA GLU A 192 18.90 5.29 2.33
C GLU A 192 18.61 6.79 2.48
N LYS A 193 18.27 7.47 1.38
CA LYS A 193 17.86 8.88 1.34
C LYS A 193 16.37 9.05 1.06
N LEU A 194 15.62 7.96 0.92
CA LEU A 194 14.18 7.97 0.72
C LEU A 194 13.43 8.19 2.05
N ASP A 195 13.88 9.17 2.84
CA ASP A 195 13.29 9.50 4.12
C ASP A 195 12.09 10.43 3.94
N LEU A 196 10.98 10.08 4.56
CA LEU A 196 9.72 10.81 4.42
C LEU A 196 9.71 12.01 5.37
N ALA A 197 9.57 13.23 4.84
CA ALA A 197 9.46 14.44 5.64
C ALA A 197 8.04 14.56 6.22
N ILE A 198 7.92 14.68 7.55
CA ILE A 198 6.61 14.61 8.24
C ILE A 198 6.30 15.80 9.14
N GLY A 199 7.24 16.72 9.37
CA GLY A 199 6.97 17.97 10.08
C GLY A 199 8.19 18.72 10.57
N ASN A 200 7.98 19.93 11.05
CA ASN A 200 9.03 20.87 11.46
C ASN A 200 8.69 21.74 12.67
N ILE A 201 7.49 21.60 13.24
CA ILE A 201 7.07 22.41 14.41
C ILE A 201 7.64 21.80 15.68
N PRO A 202 8.48 22.52 16.46
CA PRO A 202 9.07 22.01 17.69
C PRO A 202 8.08 21.99 18.86
N ALA A 203 8.25 21.03 19.77
CA ALA A 203 7.67 21.08 21.10
C ALA A 203 8.40 22.12 21.95
N VAL A 204 7.63 23.01 22.57
CA VAL A 204 8.12 24.03 23.50
C VAL A 204 7.68 23.73 24.93
N LYS A 205 8.53 24.05 25.88
CA LYS A 205 8.21 24.06 27.31
C LYS A 205 7.38 25.30 27.68
N ASP A 206 6.79 25.30 28.87
CA ASP A 206 6.01 26.43 29.38
C ASP A 206 6.83 27.73 29.51
N ASN A 207 8.15 27.61 29.67
CA ASN A 207 9.08 28.73 29.73
C ASN A 207 9.55 29.22 28.34
N GLY A 208 9.04 28.64 27.24
CA GLY A 208 9.37 29.00 25.87
C GLY A 208 10.65 28.38 25.31
N GLU A 209 11.35 27.53 26.06
CA GLU A 209 12.55 26.83 25.59
C GLU A 209 12.19 25.53 24.84
N GLU A 210 13.01 25.17 23.86
CA GLU A 210 12.87 23.91 23.12
C GLU A 210 13.24 22.69 23.99
N GLU A 211 12.50 21.60 23.79
CA GLU A 211 12.89 20.28 24.30
C GLU A 211 14.04 19.69 23.48
N LYS A 212 14.77 18.73 24.05
CA LYS A 212 15.68 17.90 23.24
C LYS A 212 14.85 17.12 22.23
N ASP A 213 15.29 17.09 20.96
CA ASP A 213 14.55 16.47 19.86
C ASP A 213 13.11 17.01 19.76
N ALA A 214 12.94 18.33 19.98
CA ALA A 214 11.64 18.99 20.09
C ALA A 214 10.67 18.71 18.94
N VAL A 215 11.14 18.67 17.69
CA VAL A 215 10.28 18.41 16.52
C VAL A 215 9.81 16.96 16.54
N LYS A 216 10.72 16.01 16.77
CA LYS A 216 10.38 14.59 16.93
C LYS A 216 9.38 14.39 18.09
N LEU A 217 9.61 15.04 19.22
CA LEU A 217 8.70 14.97 20.37
C LEU A 217 7.30 15.51 20.03
N ASN A 218 7.21 16.59 19.26
CA ASN A 218 5.93 17.13 18.84
C ASN A 218 5.17 16.17 17.91
N ILE A 219 5.87 15.55 16.96
CA ILE A 219 5.29 14.48 16.13
C ILE A 219 4.76 13.33 17.01
N LEU A 220 5.55 12.86 17.98
CA LEU A 220 5.12 11.81 18.90
C LEU A 220 3.89 12.21 19.71
N ARG A 221 3.79 13.47 20.16
CA ARG A 221 2.58 14.00 20.84
C ARG A 221 1.36 13.96 19.93
N ILE A 222 1.50 14.32 18.64
CA ILE A 222 0.41 14.27 17.66
C ILE A 222 -0.03 12.81 17.44
N LEU A 223 0.91 11.91 17.19
CA LEU A 223 0.63 10.49 16.98
C LEU A 223 0.02 9.83 18.21
N ASN A 224 0.51 10.14 19.39
CA ASN A 224 -0.05 9.65 20.65
C ASN A 224 -1.48 10.17 20.86
N LYS A 225 -1.75 11.45 20.56
CA LYS A 225 -3.10 11.99 20.67
C LYS A 225 -4.08 11.36 19.67
N LYS A 226 -3.65 11.07 18.44
CA LYS A 226 -4.52 10.53 17.38
C LYS A 226 -4.72 9.01 17.51
N TYR A 227 -3.66 8.28 17.82
CA TYR A 227 -3.65 6.81 17.77
C TYR A 227 -3.33 6.14 19.12
N GLY A 228 -2.98 6.89 20.16
CA GLY A 228 -2.59 6.32 21.45
C GLY A 228 -1.21 5.64 21.46
N ILE A 229 -0.45 5.76 20.37
CA ILE A 229 0.84 5.06 20.20
C ILE A 229 2.00 5.82 20.83
N THR A 230 3.07 5.08 21.13
CA THR A 230 4.37 5.57 21.53
C THR A 230 5.42 5.24 20.47
N GLU A 231 6.64 5.76 20.62
CA GLU A 231 7.72 5.47 19.67
C GLU A 231 8.05 3.97 19.58
N GLU A 232 7.94 3.23 20.70
CA GLU A 232 8.26 1.80 20.74
C GLU A 232 7.29 0.97 19.90
N ASP A 233 6.05 1.43 19.73
CA ASP A 233 5.02 0.69 18.98
C ASP A 233 5.35 0.59 17.47
N PHE A 234 6.27 1.42 16.94
CA PHE A 234 6.76 1.26 15.57
C PHE A 234 7.51 -0.08 15.37
N ILE A 235 8.08 -0.67 16.41
CA ILE A 235 8.80 -1.95 16.31
C ILE A 235 7.84 -3.09 15.93
N SER A 236 6.58 -3.01 16.36
CA SER A 236 5.50 -3.96 16.07
C SER A 236 4.50 -3.39 15.06
N SER A 237 5.00 -2.61 14.10
CA SER A 237 4.21 -2.02 13.02
C SER A 237 4.61 -2.57 11.64
N GLU A 238 3.69 -2.45 10.69
CA GLU A 238 3.88 -2.72 9.26
C GLU A 238 3.23 -1.65 8.41
#